data_AF-A0AAV2ZBB6-F1
#
_entry.id   AF-A0AAV2ZBB6-F1
#
_cell.length_a   1.000
_cell.length_b   1.000
_cell.length_c   1.000
_cell.angle_alpha   90.00
_cell.angle_beta   90.00
_cell.angle_gamma   90.00
#
_symmetry.space_group_name_H-M   'P 1'
#
loop_
_entity.id
_entity.type
_entity.pdbx_description
1 polymer ?
#
loop_
_entity_poly.entity_id
_entity_poly.type
_entity_poly.pdbx_seq_one_letter_code
_entity_poly.pdbx_strand_id
1 'polypeptide(L)'
;MGGVYTKVDNVQSLRPGDHIAIWDYSRWPISYQHHGIVWASGETFADIRVCHVWSPLEGYREAQADSCFRISTLEEFLYKRSPSALRLVEYHTSGMRELLSRWGEVHLSKSDLPEVVLARCKFLLGLGGGDFNIFKQNCEHAAHWCMTGEQWCKQNLTKAPGRVPFENRLAKEDVDALYQEIEEIKNISRGVVDSVLRLHGTKVFLRVKGTHYVRVLDDGRVGVVHQGDDPTKCGRTAFRLECISKVYNCVKVSFYHEESDRHMFSRSTFSCFRDLRMKKGHWWRGTSGLQWEYSSLGFLKSMNQHRRYVGLRDDNVLIDVSIRGVAARIEFIPCDSADGEYQPPDIERVTRTFDHKSISNMESRSMRDFEERQNISRQTYAV
;
A
#
# COMPACT_ATOMS: atom_id res chain seq x y z
N MET A 1 9.76 11.55 18.42
CA MET A 1 9.20 12.02 17.14
C MET A 1 9.29 10.88 16.12
N GLY A 2 8.20 10.49 15.47
CA GLY A 2 8.20 9.45 14.41
C GLY A 2 8.91 9.94 13.13
N GLY A 3 9.21 9.03 12.21
CA GLY A 3 9.90 9.39 10.96
C GLY A 3 9.08 10.41 10.15
N VAL A 4 9.74 11.47 9.65
CA VAL A 4 9.09 12.47 8.77
C VAL A 4 8.46 11.80 7.54
N TYR A 5 9.01 10.66 7.11
CA TYR A 5 8.63 9.96 5.89
C TYR A 5 7.39 9.08 6.02
N THR A 6 7.05 8.65 7.24
CA THR A 6 5.87 7.81 7.50
C THR A 6 4.65 8.64 7.88
N LYS A 7 4.78 9.96 8.04
CA LYS A 7 3.66 10.84 8.40
C LYS A 7 2.64 10.95 7.26
N VAL A 8 1.37 10.82 7.61
CA VAL A 8 0.25 11.09 6.68
C VAL A 8 -0.08 12.57 6.76
N ASP A 9 0.33 13.34 5.75
CA ASP A 9 0.07 14.79 5.70
C ASP A 9 -1.27 15.14 5.04
N ASN A 10 -1.75 14.31 4.09
CA ASN A 10 -3.08 14.43 3.49
C ASN A 10 -3.79 13.08 3.56
N VAL A 11 -4.93 13.01 4.26
CA VAL A 11 -5.70 11.76 4.41
C VAL A 11 -6.36 11.29 3.12
N GLN A 12 -6.66 12.19 2.17
CA GLN A 12 -7.16 11.84 0.84
C GLN A 12 -6.17 10.99 0.03
N SER A 13 -4.90 10.94 0.46
CA SER A 13 -3.88 10.10 -0.17
C SER A 13 -3.94 8.63 0.25
N LEU A 14 -4.70 8.31 1.32
CA LEU A 14 -4.85 6.95 1.80
C LEU A 14 -5.64 6.12 0.79
N ARG A 15 -5.16 4.90 0.54
CA ARG A 15 -5.73 3.96 -0.45
C ARG A 15 -6.07 2.62 0.21
N PRO A 16 -7.09 1.89 -0.27
CA PRO A 16 -7.47 0.60 0.29
C PRO A 16 -6.28 -0.37 0.34
N GLY A 17 -6.08 -1.04 1.47
CA GLY A 17 -4.92 -1.90 1.74
C GLY A 17 -3.69 -1.17 2.30
N ASP A 18 -3.74 0.15 2.50
CA ASP A 18 -2.67 0.86 3.22
C ASP A 18 -2.73 0.52 4.73
N HIS A 19 -1.60 0.09 5.31
CA HIS A 19 -1.49 -0.11 6.76
C HIS A 19 -1.13 1.22 7.43
N ILE A 20 -2.01 1.67 8.33
CA ILE A 20 -1.84 2.87 9.13
C ILE A 20 -1.64 2.53 10.61
N ALA A 21 -0.88 3.37 11.30
CA ALA A 21 -0.68 3.29 12.74
C ALA A 21 -0.81 4.68 13.35
N ILE A 22 -1.38 4.78 14.55
CA ILE A 22 -1.40 6.02 15.31
C ILE A 22 -0.78 5.83 16.69
N TRP A 23 0.16 6.70 17.03
CA TRP A 23 0.75 6.73 18.35
C TRP A 23 -0.21 7.32 19.37
N ASP A 24 -0.39 6.60 20.47
CA ASP A 24 -1.03 7.07 21.68
C ASP A 24 0.02 7.46 22.72
N TYR A 25 0.01 8.74 23.10
CA TYR A 25 0.87 9.29 24.15
C TYR A 25 0.10 9.66 25.42
N SER A 26 -1.23 9.47 25.44
CA SER A 26 -2.09 9.87 26.55
C SER A 26 -1.88 9.03 27.82
N ARG A 27 -1.24 7.86 27.69
CA ARG A 27 -1.02 6.88 28.77
C ARG A 27 0.43 6.83 29.26
N TRP A 28 1.13 7.96 29.25
CA TRP A 28 2.50 8.06 29.76
C TRP A 28 2.62 7.43 31.16
N PRO A 29 3.58 6.52 31.41
CA PRO A 29 4.81 6.28 30.64
C PRO A 29 4.73 5.25 29.49
N ILE A 30 3.55 4.64 29.23
CA ILE A 30 3.40 3.59 28.21
C ILE A 30 2.85 4.20 26.92
N SER A 31 3.71 4.37 25.92
CA SER A 31 3.27 4.71 24.55
C SER A 31 2.96 3.44 23.77
N TYR A 32 1.82 3.40 23.10
CA TYR A 32 1.38 2.28 22.26
C TYR A 32 1.01 2.79 20.86
N GLN A 33 1.11 1.96 19.83
CA GLN A 33 0.54 2.27 18.52
C GLN A 33 -0.69 1.42 18.27
N HIS A 34 -1.75 2.09 17.87
CA HIS A 34 -2.96 1.46 17.38
C HIS A 34 -2.86 1.28 15.87
N HIS A 35 -3.08 0.07 15.37
CA HIS A 35 -2.86 -0.32 13.98
C HIS A 35 -4.18 -0.63 13.27
N GLY A 36 -4.26 -0.29 11.99
CA GLY A 36 -5.42 -0.57 11.15
C GLY A 36 -5.06 -0.58 9.67
N ILE A 37 -5.94 -1.16 8.86
CA ILE A 37 -5.82 -1.21 7.41
C ILE A 37 -6.92 -0.33 6.81
N VAL A 38 -6.56 0.57 5.89
CA VAL A 38 -7.53 1.37 5.16
C VAL A 38 -8.42 0.43 4.34
N TRP A 39 -9.70 0.41 4.64
CA TRP A 39 -10.73 -0.38 3.96
C TRP A 39 -11.28 0.37 2.74
N ALA A 40 -11.63 1.64 2.91
CA ALA A 40 -12.13 2.48 1.83
C ALA A 40 -11.52 3.89 1.93
N SER A 41 -11.16 4.45 0.77
CA SER A 41 -10.77 5.86 0.65
C SER A 41 -11.98 6.78 0.79
N GLY A 42 -11.72 8.03 1.12
CA GLY A 42 -12.71 9.09 1.22
C GLY A 42 -12.03 10.46 1.25
N GLU A 43 -12.84 11.52 1.22
CA GLU A 43 -12.33 12.90 1.20
C GLU A 43 -12.03 13.42 2.60
N THR A 44 -12.83 13.01 3.58
CA THR A 44 -12.71 13.43 4.99
C THR A 44 -12.42 12.27 5.93
N PHE A 45 -12.11 12.58 7.20
CA PHE A 45 -11.94 11.58 8.25
C PHE A 45 -13.20 10.72 8.49
N ALA A 46 -14.38 11.29 8.26
CA ALA A 46 -15.65 10.59 8.41
C ALA A 46 -15.97 9.68 7.22
N ASP A 47 -15.35 9.89 6.05
CA ASP A 47 -15.59 9.11 4.84
C ASP A 47 -14.66 7.90 4.74
N ILE A 48 -13.40 8.06 5.18
CA ILE A 48 -12.40 7.00 5.14
C ILE A 48 -12.81 5.89 6.11
N ARG A 49 -12.77 4.64 5.64
CA ARG A 49 -13.06 3.45 6.45
C ARG A 49 -11.77 2.70 6.78
N VAL A 50 -11.66 2.21 8.00
CA VAL A 50 -10.48 1.49 8.51
C VAL A 50 -10.94 0.17 9.13
N CYS A 51 -10.31 -0.93 8.73
CA CYS A 51 -10.40 -2.23 9.37
C CYS A 51 -9.38 -2.34 10.49
N HIS A 52 -9.82 -2.57 11.71
CA HIS A 52 -8.92 -2.76 12.85
C HIS A 52 -9.63 -3.46 14.01
N VAL A 53 -8.85 -3.90 15.00
CA VAL A 53 -9.42 -4.41 16.25
C VAL A 53 -9.87 -3.24 17.11
N TRP A 54 -11.14 -3.21 17.51
CA TRP A 54 -11.72 -2.11 18.28
C TRP A 54 -12.98 -2.52 19.02
N SER A 55 -13.45 -1.65 19.91
CA SER A 55 -14.76 -1.69 20.55
C SER A 55 -15.23 -0.24 20.80
N PRO A 56 -16.50 0.10 20.53
CA PRO A 56 -17.09 1.39 20.85
C PRO A 56 -17.39 1.55 22.35
N LEU A 57 -17.36 0.44 23.12
CA LEU A 57 -17.85 0.44 24.48
C LEU A 57 -16.91 1.25 25.37
N GLU A 58 -17.50 2.09 26.20
CA GLU A 58 -16.77 2.84 27.21
C GLU A 58 -16.66 1.98 28.48
N GLY A 59 -15.46 1.46 28.75
CA GLY A 59 -15.17 0.61 29.91
C GLY A 59 -14.08 -0.41 29.60
N TYR A 60 -13.06 -0.56 30.46
CA TYR A 60 -11.90 -1.40 30.13
C TYR A 60 -12.28 -2.88 29.96
N ARG A 61 -13.13 -3.43 30.84
CA ARG A 61 -13.51 -4.84 30.81
C ARG A 61 -14.48 -5.14 29.68
N GLU A 62 -15.45 -4.26 29.50
CA GLU A 62 -16.49 -4.34 28.47
C GLU A 62 -15.87 -4.20 27.08
N ALA A 63 -15.02 -3.19 26.88
CA ALA A 63 -14.30 -2.97 25.63
C ALA A 63 -13.35 -4.12 25.31
N GLN A 64 -12.67 -4.70 26.31
CA GLN A 64 -11.79 -5.84 26.10
C GLN A 64 -12.57 -7.10 25.70
N ALA A 65 -13.71 -7.36 26.35
CA ALA A 65 -14.58 -8.48 26.01
C ALA A 65 -15.21 -8.34 24.62
N ASP A 66 -15.54 -7.11 24.23
CA ASP A 66 -16.15 -6.80 22.93
C ASP A 66 -15.13 -6.63 21.78
N SER A 67 -13.85 -6.41 22.10
CA SER A 67 -12.82 -6.11 21.10
C SER A 67 -12.77 -7.18 20.02
N CYS A 68 -13.10 -6.79 18.80
CA CYS A 68 -13.08 -7.66 17.62
C CYS A 68 -12.65 -6.84 16.40
N PHE A 69 -12.22 -7.52 15.34
CA PHE A 69 -11.81 -6.89 14.10
C PHE A 69 -13.05 -6.35 13.36
N ARG A 70 -13.10 -5.04 13.12
CA ARG A 70 -14.28 -4.35 12.58
C ARG A 70 -13.89 -3.18 11.70
N ILE A 71 -14.88 -2.66 10.98
CA ILE A 71 -14.75 -1.44 10.19
C ILE A 71 -15.24 -0.26 11.03
N SER A 72 -14.46 0.81 11.08
CA SER A 72 -14.86 2.11 11.62
C SER A 72 -14.53 3.23 10.64
N THR A 73 -14.97 4.44 10.94
CA THR A 73 -14.44 5.66 10.32
C THR A 73 -12.99 5.89 10.75
N LEU A 74 -12.23 6.68 9.97
CA LEU A 74 -10.90 7.12 10.38
C LEU A 74 -10.98 8.00 11.63
N GLU A 75 -12.04 8.80 11.79
CA GLU A 75 -12.27 9.60 12.99
C GLU A 75 -12.33 8.74 14.26
N GLU A 76 -13.13 7.66 14.25
CA GLU A 76 -13.22 6.70 15.35
C GLU A 76 -11.89 5.98 15.60
N PHE A 77 -11.16 5.62 14.52
CA PHE A 77 -9.84 5.02 14.64
C PHE A 77 -8.84 5.93 15.36
N LEU A 78 -8.87 7.24 15.07
CA LEU A 78 -8.02 8.21 15.75
C LEU A 78 -8.37 8.31 17.24
N TYR A 79 -9.66 8.25 17.60
CA TYR A 79 -10.17 8.31 18.98
C TYR A 79 -9.55 9.46 19.78
N LYS A 80 -9.91 10.70 19.43
CA LYS A 80 -9.41 11.95 20.07
C LYS A 80 -7.89 12.18 19.97
N ARG A 81 -7.12 11.30 19.32
CA ARG A 81 -5.68 11.49 19.09
C ARG A 81 -5.44 12.47 17.95
N SER A 82 -4.32 13.18 18.03
CA SER A 82 -3.95 14.16 17.00
C SER A 82 -3.72 13.47 15.65
N PRO A 83 -4.33 13.95 14.55
CA PRO A 83 -4.03 13.47 13.20
C PRO A 83 -2.55 13.56 12.84
N SER A 84 -1.80 14.49 13.46
CA SER A 84 -0.36 14.62 13.27
C SER A 84 0.45 13.41 13.75
N ALA A 85 -0.14 12.54 14.57
CA ALA A 85 0.44 11.29 15.06
C ALA A 85 0.13 10.08 14.15
N LEU A 86 -0.71 10.25 13.11
CA LEU A 86 -1.03 9.23 12.13
C LEU A 86 0.19 8.92 11.24
N ARG A 87 0.45 7.64 11.04
CA ARG A 87 1.57 7.12 10.26
C ARG A 87 1.08 6.09 9.25
N LEU A 88 1.73 6.05 8.08
CA LEU A 88 1.67 4.97 7.11
C LEU A 88 2.83 4.03 7.39
N VAL A 89 2.52 2.75 7.61
CA VAL A 89 3.52 1.70 7.91
C VAL A 89 4.23 1.28 6.63
N GLU A 90 5.56 1.22 6.67
CA GLU A 90 6.37 0.83 5.53
C GLU A 90 6.79 -0.65 5.57
N TYR A 91 6.72 -1.30 4.42
CA TYR A 91 7.15 -2.68 4.23
C TYR A 91 8.34 -2.80 3.27
N HIS A 92 9.04 -3.93 3.38
CA HIS A 92 10.14 -4.37 2.52
C HIS A 92 11.42 -3.51 2.65
N THR A 93 11.63 -2.82 3.77
CA THR A 93 12.77 -1.89 3.94
C THR A 93 14.12 -2.58 4.16
N SER A 94 15.21 -1.83 4.33
CA SER A 94 16.51 -2.37 4.72
C SER A 94 16.64 -2.60 6.22
N GLY A 95 17.50 -3.54 6.66
CA GLY A 95 17.75 -3.86 8.07
C GLY A 95 18.15 -2.64 8.91
N MET A 96 19.04 -1.80 8.38
CA MET A 96 19.43 -0.55 9.04
C MET A 96 18.24 0.39 9.25
N ARG A 97 17.30 0.46 8.30
CA ARG A 97 16.12 1.31 8.43
C ARG A 97 15.12 0.75 9.43
N GLU A 98 14.96 -0.57 9.46
CA GLU A 98 14.13 -1.21 10.47
C GLU A 98 14.67 -0.97 11.89
N LEU A 99 15.99 -0.99 12.06
CA LEU A 99 16.67 -0.68 13.33
C LEU A 99 16.52 0.79 13.74
N LEU A 100 16.62 1.72 12.78
CA LEU A 100 16.51 3.17 13.02
C LEU A 100 15.05 3.66 13.14
N SER A 101 14.10 2.89 12.63
CA SER A 101 12.67 3.18 12.79
C SER A 101 12.22 2.91 14.22
N ARG A 102 11.30 3.72 14.73
CA ARG A 102 10.62 3.41 16.01
C ARG A 102 9.85 2.09 15.87
N TRP A 103 9.60 1.42 16.99
CA TRP A 103 8.81 0.18 17.07
C TRP A 103 7.53 0.29 16.21
N GLY A 104 7.26 -0.73 15.37
CA GLY A 104 6.02 -0.90 14.58
C GLY A 104 5.80 -0.06 13.29
N GLU A 105 6.62 0.94 12.96
CA GLU A 105 6.37 1.78 11.75
C GLU A 105 6.97 1.21 10.45
N VAL A 106 7.92 0.28 10.57
CA VAL A 106 8.72 -0.22 9.44
C VAL A 106 9.03 -1.71 9.64
N HIS A 107 8.79 -2.50 8.61
CA HIS A 107 9.04 -3.95 8.57
C HIS A 107 9.92 -4.36 7.39
N LEU A 108 10.76 -5.39 7.58
CA LEU A 108 11.51 -6.05 6.50
C LEU A 108 10.66 -6.93 5.60
N SER A 109 9.55 -7.47 6.13
CA SER A 109 8.64 -8.34 5.41
C SER A 109 8.08 -7.65 4.17
N LYS A 110 7.84 -8.43 3.11
CA LYS A 110 7.19 -7.92 1.90
C LYS A 110 5.69 -7.87 2.13
N SER A 111 5.08 -6.74 1.80
CA SER A 111 3.62 -6.64 1.74
C SER A 111 3.09 -7.41 0.53
N ASP A 112 1.97 -8.08 0.72
CA ASP A 112 1.13 -8.62 -0.34
C ASP A 112 0.39 -7.49 -1.08
N LEU A 113 -0.30 -7.86 -2.17
CA LEU A 113 -1.17 -6.94 -2.91
C LEU A 113 -2.29 -6.37 -2.04
N PRO A 114 -2.71 -5.12 -2.26
CA PRO A 114 -3.84 -4.50 -1.57
C PRO A 114 -5.10 -5.38 -1.56
N GLU A 115 -5.41 -6.05 -2.67
CA GLU A 115 -6.58 -6.93 -2.77
C GLU A 115 -6.44 -8.20 -1.91
N VAL A 116 -5.24 -8.77 -1.80
CA VAL A 116 -4.95 -9.87 -0.86
C VAL A 116 -5.08 -9.38 0.59
N VAL A 117 -4.57 -8.18 0.88
CA VAL A 117 -4.69 -7.56 2.22
C VAL A 117 -6.15 -7.36 2.58
N LEU A 118 -6.97 -6.88 1.65
CA LEU A 118 -8.39 -6.63 1.86
C LEU A 118 -9.19 -7.93 1.97
N ALA A 119 -8.86 -9.00 1.23
CA ALA A 119 -9.44 -10.33 1.40
C ALA A 119 -9.19 -10.87 2.82
N ARG A 120 -7.97 -10.71 3.34
CA ARG A 120 -7.65 -11.05 4.72
C ARG A 120 -8.40 -10.18 5.74
N CYS A 121 -8.55 -8.88 5.47
CA CYS A 121 -9.34 -8.00 6.34
C CYS A 121 -10.80 -8.47 6.39
N LYS A 122 -11.40 -8.75 5.22
CA LYS A 122 -12.77 -9.27 5.07
C LYS A 122 -12.97 -10.54 5.89
N PHE A 123 -12.02 -11.47 5.81
CA PHE A 123 -12.05 -12.72 6.57
C PHE A 123 -12.03 -12.52 8.09
N LEU A 124 -11.29 -11.51 8.57
CA LEU A 124 -11.20 -11.24 10.01
C LEU A 124 -12.41 -10.51 10.59
N LEU A 125 -13.26 -9.89 9.75
CA LEU A 125 -14.36 -9.08 10.23
C LEU A 125 -15.28 -9.89 11.18
N GLY A 126 -15.51 -9.36 12.37
CA GLY A 126 -16.30 -9.99 13.43
C GLY A 126 -15.52 -10.97 14.32
N LEU A 127 -14.28 -11.34 13.96
CA LEU A 127 -13.44 -12.25 14.75
C LEU A 127 -12.71 -11.54 15.89
N GLY A 128 -12.37 -12.30 16.93
CA GLY A 128 -11.54 -11.84 18.05
C GLY A 128 -12.28 -11.47 19.34
N GLY A 129 -13.61 -11.46 19.35
CA GLY A 129 -14.42 -11.16 20.54
C GLY A 129 -13.98 -12.00 21.76
N GLY A 130 -13.47 -11.33 22.79
CA GLY A 130 -12.97 -11.93 24.04
C GLY A 130 -11.55 -12.52 23.99
N ASP A 131 -10.92 -12.65 22.82
CA ASP A 131 -9.56 -13.19 22.65
C ASP A 131 -8.50 -12.10 22.43
N PHE A 132 -8.92 -10.84 22.31
CA PHE A 132 -7.97 -9.75 22.14
C PHE A 132 -7.09 -9.59 23.37
N ASN A 133 -5.79 -9.78 23.15
CA ASN A 133 -4.78 -9.61 24.19
C ASN A 133 -3.66 -8.71 23.66
N ILE A 134 -3.51 -7.55 24.30
CA ILE A 134 -2.50 -6.51 23.97
C ILE A 134 -1.08 -7.09 23.88
N PHE A 135 -0.80 -8.20 24.58
CA PHE A 135 0.52 -8.83 24.64
C PHE A 135 0.69 -10.09 23.76
N LYS A 136 -0.38 -10.64 23.18
CA LYS A 136 -0.31 -11.93 22.43
C LYS A 136 -0.96 -11.89 21.05
N GLN A 137 -2.13 -11.27 20.91
CA GLN A 137 -2.92 -11.17 19.68
C GLN A 137 -3.50 -9.76 19.62
N ASN A 138 -2.60 -8.80 19.44
CA ASN A 138 -2.92 -7.37 19.41
C ASN A 138 -3.25 -6.89 17.99
N CYS A 139 -3.57 -5.59 17.83
CA CYS A 139 -3.94 -5.06 16.52
C CYS A 139 -2.76 -5.08 15.53
N GLU A 140 -1.51 -5.04 16.00
CA GLU A 140 -0.33 -5.18 15.14
C GLU A 140 -0.23 -6.58 14.54
N HIS A 141 -0.47 -7.64 15.32
CA HIS A 141 -0.49 -9.02 14.81
C HIS A 141 -1.50 -9.19 13.68
N ALA A 142 -2.73 -8.70 13.90
CA ALA A 142 -3.81 -8.78 12.91
C ALA A 142 -3.46 -7.97 11.65
N ALA A 143 -3.03 -6.71 11.81
CA ALA A 143 -2.66 -5.87 10.67
C ALA A 143 -1.45 -6.43 9.91
N HIS A 144 -0.42 -6.92 10.60
CA HIS A 144 0.75 -7.53 9.97
C HIS A 144 0.39 -8.82 9.22
N TRP A 145 -0.48 -9.65 9.78
CA TRP A 145 -0.98 -10.84 9.09
C TRP A 145 -1.81 -10.47 7.85
N CYS A 146 -2.66 -9.44 7.91
CA CYS A 146 -3.33 -8.93 6.72
C CYS A 146 -2.30 -8.52 5.64
N MET A 147 -1.24 -7.83 6.04
CA MET A 147 -0.22 -7.33 5.11
C MET A 147 0.69 -8.41 4.51
N THR A 148 0.97 -9.49 5.25
CA THR A 148 2.08 -10.41 4.89
C THR A 148 1.72 -11.90 4.91
N GLY A 149 0.60 -12.26 5.53
CA GLY A 149 0.25 -13.64 5.84
C GLY A 149 0.96 -14.21 7.07
N GLU A 150 1.81 -13.44 7.75
CA GLU A 150 2.50 -13.85 8.97
C GLU A 150 1.98 -13.10 10.19
N GLN A 151 1.67 -13.82 11.28
CA GLN A 151 1.25 -13.21 12.54
C GLN A 151 2.48 -12.79 13.37
N TRP A 152 2.88 -11.53 13.27
CA TRP A 152 4.05 -10.97 13.97
C TRP A 152 3.75 -9.60 14.57
N CYS A 153 4.30 -9.33 15.75
CA CYS A 153 4.23 -8.03 16.41
C CYS A 153 5.63 -7.54 16.76
N LYS A 154 6.01 -6.37 16.21
CA LYS A 154 7.29 -5.73 16.50
C LYS A 154 7.30 -5.09 17.88
N GLN A 155 6.17 -4.56 18.36
CA GLN A 155 6.09 -3.95 19.70
C GLN A 155 6.42 -4.91 20.83
N ASN A 156 5.95 -6.16 20.72
CA ASN A 156 6.14 -7.19 21.74
C ASN A 156 7.17 -8.25 21.34
N LEU A 157 7.72 -8.16 20.13
CA LEU A 157 8.64 -9.16 19.53
C LEU A 157 8.08 -10.59 19.61
N THR A 158 6.78 -10.74 19.33
CA THR A 158 6.05 -12.00 19.45
C THR A 158 5.57 -12.50 18.09
N LYS A 159 5.60 -13.83 17.94
CA LYS A 159 4.99 -14.56 16.82
C LYS A 159 3.81 -15.36 17.38
N ALA A 160 2.65 -15.22 16.77
CA ALA A 160 1.50 -16.03 17.16
C ALA A 160 1.46 -17.37 16.38
N PRO A 161 0.96 -18.45 17.00
CA PRO A 161 0.79 -19.74 16.34
C PRO A 161 -0.40 -19.74 15.37
N GLY A 162 -0.41 -20.69 14.43
CA GLY A 162 -1.50 -20.90 13.48
C GLY A 162 -1.30 -20.23 12.11
N ARG A 163 -2.06 -20.69 11.12
CA ARG A 163 -2.12 -20.17 9.75
C ARG A 163 -2.75 -18.78 9.70
N VAL A 164 -3.78 -18.57 10.52
CA VAL A 164 -4.59 -17.34 10.55
C VAL A 164 -4.85 -16.89 11.99
N PRO A 165 -5.09 -15.58 12.23
CA PRO A 165 -5.56 -15.12 13.52
C PRO A 165 -6.85 -15.82 13.92
N PHE A 166 -6.95 -16.22 15.18
CA PHE A 166 -8.12 -16.89 15.75
C PHE A 166 -8.47 -18.25 15.11
N GLU A 167 -7.51 -18.95 14.48
CA GLU A 167 -7.73 -20.23 13.77
C GLU A 167 -8.51 -21.27 14.59
N ASN A 168 -8.30 -21.36 15.90
CA ASN A 168 -8.99 -22.31 16.78
C ASN A 168 -10.53 -22.14 16.82
N ARG A 169 -11.05 -21.00 16.36
CA ARG A 169 -12.50 -20.69 16.33
C ARG A 169 -13.10 -20.79 14.93
N LEU A 170 -12.31 -21.24 13.95
CA LEU A 170 -12.69 -21.21 12.55
C LEU A 170 -12.85 -22.63 12.00
N ALA A 171 -13.82 -22.81 11.13
CA ALA A 171 -13.94 -24.03 10.35
C ALA A 171 -12.75 -24.10 9.38
N LYS A 172 -12.20 -25.31 9.18
CA LYS A 172 -11.05 -25.50 8.29
C LYS A 172 -11.39 -25.10 6.86
N GLU A 173 -12.64 -25.33 6.47
CA GLU A 173 -13.21 -25.04 5.16
C GLU A 173 -13.20 -23.53 4.87
N ASP A 174 -13.51 -22.70 5.87
CA ASP A 174 -13.47 -21.24 5.74
C ASP A 174 -12.03 -20.74 5.53
N VAL A 175 -11.08 -21.32 6.28
CA VAL A 175 -9.67 -21.00 6.13
C VAL A 175 -9.18 -21.40 4.73
N ASP A 176 -9.53 -22.61 4.26
CA ASP A 176 -9.12 -23.09 2.95
C ASP A 176 -9.76 -22.27 1.81
N ALA A 177 -11.02 -21.83 1.96
CA ALA A 177 -11.69 -20.92 1.04
C ALA A 177 -10.97 -19.55 0.94
N LEU A 178 -10.53 -18.97 2.05
CA LEU A 178 -9.70 -17.76 2.04
C LEU A 178 -8.42 -17.96 1.23
N TYR A 179 -7.70 -19.05 1.45
CA TYR A 179 -6.44 -19.29 0.72
C TYR A 179 -6.67 -19.50 -0.78
N GLN A 180 -7.79 -20.12 -1.15
CA GLN A 180 -8.20 -20.24 -2.54
C GLN A 180 -8.48 -18.87 -3.19
N GLU A 181 -9.25 -17.99 -2.53
CA GLU A 181 -9.51 -16.61 -2.98
C GLU A 181 -8.20 -15.82 -3.13
N ILE A 182 -7.29 -15.94 -2.15
CA ILE A 182 -5.96 -15.31 -2.22
C ILE A 182 -5.17 -15.82 -3.43
N GLU A 183 -5.20 -17.12 -3.70
CA GLU A 183 -4.43 -17.71 -4.79
C GLU A 183 -4.98 -17.27 -6.16
N GLU A 184 -6.29 -17.12 -6.29
CA GLU A 184 -6.93 -16.55 -7.49
C GLU A 184 -6.48 -15.10 -7.75
N ILE A 185 -6.47 -14.25 -6.71
CA ILE A 185 -5.94 -12.87 -6.80
C ILE A 185 -4.47 -12.89 -7.25
N LYS A 186 -3.65 -13.78 -6.64
CA LYS A 186 -2.23 -13.93 -6.99
C LYS A 186 -2.04 -14.38 -8.43
N ASN A 187 -2.87 -15.30 -8.93
CA ASN A 187 -2.81 -15.79 -10.31
C ASN A 187 -3.05 -14.67 -11.33
N ILE A 188 -4.03 -13.79 -11.10
CA ILE A 188 -4.28 -12.63 -11.97
C ILE A 188 -3.06 -11.71 -12.00
N SER A 189 -2.50 -11.41 -10.82
CA SER A 189 -1.30 -10.58 -10.70
C SER A 189 -0.08 -11.19 -11.41
N ARG A 190 0.11 -12.52 -11.31
CA ARG A 190 1.18 -13.22 -12.02
C ARG A 190 1.10 -12.98 -13.53
N GLY A 191 -0.11 -13.01 -14.10
CA GLY A 191 -0.32 -12.73 -15.53
C GLY A 191 0.13 -11.33 -15.95
N VAL A 192 -0.08 -10.31 -15.12
CA VAL A 192 0.42 -8.94 -15.38
C VAL A 192 1.95 -8.91 -15.34
N VAL A 193 2.54 -9.49 -14.30
CA VAL A 193 4.01 -9.54 -14.15
C VAL A 193 4.67 -10.30 -15.28
N ASP A 194 4.11 -11.43 -15.70
CA ASP A 194 4.61 -12.23 -16.83
C ASP A 194 4.51 -11.49 -18.16
N SER A 195 3.48 -10.66 -18.33
CA SER A 195 3.35 -9.80 -19.51
C SER A 195 4.44 -8.73 -19.57
N VAL A 196 4.81 -8.15 -18.43
CA VAL A 196 5.93 -7.20 -18.35
C VAL A 196 7.27 -7.89 -18.56
N LEU A 197 7.48 -9.08 -18.01
CA LEU A 197 8.72 -9.83 -18.18
C LEU A 197 9.02 -10.18 -19.64
N ARG A 198 7.98 -10.42 -20.45
CA ARG A 198 8.13 -10.63 -21.90
C ARG A 198 8.70 -9.41 -22.64
N LEU A 199 8.65 -8.22 -22.04
CA LEU A 199 9.24 -7.00 -22.60
C LEU A 199 10.72 -6.81 -22.23
N HIS A 200 11.32 -7.73 -21.46
CA HIS A 200 12.74 -7.66 -21.11
C HIS A 200 13.61 -7.55 -22.38
N GLY A 201 14.50 -6.55 -22.41
CA GLY A 201 15.43 -6.29 -23.50
C GLY A 201 14.83 -5.50 -24.66
N THR A 202 13.50 -5.31 -24.70
CA THR A 202 12.82 -4.58 -25.78
C THR A 202 12.78 -3.06 -25.52
N LYS A 203 12.53 -2.28 -26.58
CA LYS A 203 12.27 -0.84 -26.47
C LYS A 203 10.81 -0.60 -26.15
N VAL A 204 10.56 0.21 -25.12
CA VAL A 204 9.22 0.59 -24.69
C VAL A 204 9.10 2.10 -24.52
N PHE A 205 7.91 2.62 -24.80
CA PHE A 205 7.45 3.90 -24.31
C PHE A 205 6.76 3.71 -22.96
N LEU A 206 6.95 4.66 -22.04
CA LEU A 206 6.29 4.65 -20.75
C LEU A 206 5.07 5.57 -20.82
N ARG A 207 3.87 4.99 -20.71
CA ARG A 207 2.61 5.75 -20.69
C ARG A 207 2.19 6.00 -19.25
N VAL A 208 1.78 7.23 -18.96
CA VAL A 208 1.45 7.74 -17.64
C VAL A 208 0.03 8.30 -17.70
N LYS A 209 -0.83 7.95 -16.73
CA LYS A 209 -2.25 8.37 -16.69
C LYS A 209 -3.02 8.08 -18.00
N GLY A 210 -2.64 7.04 -18.75
CA GLY A 210 -3.30 6.58 -19.98
C GLY A 210 -3.16 7.48 -21.22
N THR A 211 -2.78 8.76 -21.07
CA THR A 211 -2.77 9.76 -22.16
C THR A 211 -1.47 10.53 -22.30
N HIS A 212 -0.54 10.37 -21.35
CA HIS A 212 0.74 11.05 -21.38
C HIS A 212 1.86 10.05 -21.57
N TYR A 213 2.92 10.44 -22.26
CA TYR A 213 4.12 9.62 -22.44
C TYR A 213 5.32 10.28 -21.78
N VAL A 214 6.23 9.46 -21.27
CA VAL A 214 7.49 9.96 -20.71
C VAL A 214 8.37 10.55 -21.83
N ARG A 215 8.97 11.70 -21.54
CA ARG A 215 9.96 12.40 -22.37
C ARG A 215 11.17 12.80 -21.54
N VAL A 216 12.36 12.65 -22.10
CA VAL A 216 13.58 13.25 -21.53
C VAL A 216 13.68 14.71 -21.97
N LEU A 217 13.78 15.63 -21.00
CA LEU A 217 13.93 17.07 -21.24
C LEU A 217 15.39 17.43 -21.52
N ASP A 218 15.63 18.59 -22.14
CA ASP A 218 16.97 19.04 -22.56
C ASP A 218 17.97 19.14 -21.40
N ASP A 219 17.50 19.44 -20.20
CA ASP A 219 18.33 19.50 -18.98
C ASP A 219 18.53 18.13 -18.29
N GLY A 220 18.07 17.05 -18.93
CA GLY A 220 18.17 15.68 -18.47
C GLY A 220 17.14 15.28 -17.41
N ARG A 221 16.18 16.14 -17.07
CA ARG A 221 15.01 15.76 -16.27
C ARG A 221 14.09 14.83 -17.06
N VAL A 222 13.31 14.05 -16.33
CA VAL A 222 12.30 13.16 -16.90
C VAL A 222 10.92 13.79 -16.69
N GLY A 223 10.29 14.20 -17.78
CA GLY A 223 8.95 14.76 -17.80
C GLY A 223 7.96 13.88 -18.54
N VAL A 224 6.77 14.41 -18.76
CA VAL A 224 5.74 13.79 -19.59
C VAL A 224 5.22 14.76 -20.65
N VAL A 225 4.70 14.21 -21.74
CA VAL A 225 4.08 14.94 -22.84
C VAL A 225 2.73 14.30 -23.18
N HIS A 226 1.71 15.10 -23.44
CA HIS A 226 0.40 14.59 -23.85
C HIS A 226 0.49 13.94 -25.24
N GLN A 227 -0.18 12.80 -25.43
CA GLN A 227 -0.10 12.04 -26.69
C GLN A 227 -0.66 12.81 -27.91
N GLY A 228 -1.59 13.75 -27.70
CA GLY A 228 -2.27 14.48 -28.78
C GLY A 228 -3.13 13.56 -29.65
N ASP A 229 -3.33 13.95 -30.91
CA ASP A 229 -4.08 13.14 -31.89
C ASP A 229 -3.24 11.97 -32.44
N ASP A 230 -1.91 12.14 -32.48
CA ASP A 230 -0.96 11.16 -32.98
C ASP A 230 0.15 10.88 -31.95
N PRO A 231 0.04 9.78 -31.18
CA PRO A 231 1.03 9.39 -30.18
C PRO A 231 2.44 9.19 -30.74
N THR A 232 2.60 8.95 -32.05
CA THR A 232 3.91 8.76 -32.67
C THR A 232 4.69 10.09 -32.79
N LYS A 233 3.98 11.22 -32.84
CA LYS A 233 4.56 12.57 -33.02
C LYS A 233 4.61 13.40 -31.75
N CYS A 234 4.12 12.88 -30.64
CA CYS A 234 4.15 13.60 -29.36
C CYS A 234 5.56 13.73 -28.75
N GLY A 235 6.62 13.24 -29.41
CA GLY A 235 8.01 13.24 -28.96
C GLY A 235 8.23 12.51 -27.63
N ARG A 236 7.51 11.40 -27.46
CA ARG A 236 7.78 10.39 -26.43
C ARG A 236 9.21 9.84 -26.56
N THR A 237 9.84 9.48 -25.45
CA THR A 237 11.17 8.87 -25.43
C THR A 237 11.07 7.36 -25.27
N ALA A 238 11.79 6.60 -26.11
CA ALA A 238 11.90 5.16 -26.01
C ALA A 238 12.98 4.75 -25.00
N PHE A 239 12.72 3.72 -24.21
CA PHE A 239 13.68 3.16 -23.27
C PHE A 239 13.84 1.66 -23.51
N ARG A 240 15.07 1.15 -23.50
CA ARG A 240 15.31 -0.29 -23.36
C ARG A 240 14.95 -0.69 -21.93
N LEU A 241 13.97 -1.59 -21.80
CA LEU A 241 13.50 -2.09 -20.52
C LEU A 241 14.33 -3.29 -20.10
N GLU A 242 14.90 -3.25 -18.90
CA GLU A 242 15.57 -4.38 -18.29
C GLU A 242 14.74 -4.87 -17.10
N CYS A 243 14.51 -6.18 -17.03
CA CYS A 243 13.84 -6.83 -15.90
C CYS A 243 14.81 -7.81 -15.21
N ILE A 244 14.92 -7.75 -13.88
CA ILE A 244 16.00 -8.43 -13.14
C ILE A 244 15.50 -9.52 -12.19
N SER A 245 14.39 -9.28 -11.49
CA SER A 245 13.86 -10.25 -10.52
C SER A 245 12.35 -10.20 -10.46
N LYS A 246 11.71 -11.36 -10.27
CA LYS A 246 10.26 -11.54 -10.23
C LYS A 246 9.79 -11.95 -8.83
N VAL A 247 8.68 -11.36 -8.39
CA VAL A 247 7.76 -11.90 -7.39
C VAL A 247 6.37 -11.91 -8.03
N TYR A 248 5.38 -12.59 -7.43
CA TYR A 248 4.04 -12.67 -8.03
C TYR A 248 3.34 -11.31 -8.22
N ASN A 249 3.70 -10.30 -7.42
CA ASN A 249 3.10 -8.96 -7.42
C ASN A 249 4.02 -7.82 -7.87
N CYS A 250 5.29 -8.11 -8.15
CA CYS A 250 6.21 -7.09 -8.65
C CYS A 250 7.36 -7.67 -9.46
N VAL A 251 7.94 -6.82 -10.30
CA VAL A 251 9.17 -7.08 -11.06
C VAL A 251 10.14 -5.92 -10.87
N LYS A 252 11.43 -6.23 -10.70
CA LYS A 252 12.46 -5.19 -10.69
C LYS A 252 12.79 -4.76 -12.11
N VAL A 253 12.72 -3.46 -12.36
CA VAL A 253 12.95 -2.85 -13.67
C VAL A 253 14.00 -1.75 -13.63
N SER A 254 14.68 -1.55 -14.77
CA SER A 254 15.53 -0.40 -15.07
C SER A 254 15.27 0.09 -16.50
N PHE A 255 15.48 1.39 -16.72
CA PHE A 255 15.22 2.05 -18.01
C PHE A 255 16.52 2.65 -18.54
N TYR A 256 16.94 2.19 -19.71
CA TYR A 256 18.13 2.67 -20.42
C TYR A 256 17.74 3.42 -21.69
N HIS A 257 18.29 4.61 -21.87
CA HIS A 257 18.09 5.43 -23.06
C HIS A 257 19.34 5.35 -23.94
N GLU A 258 19.23 4.58 -25.01
CA GLU A 258 20.34 4.21 -25.88
C GLU A 258 20.98 5.41 -26.58
N GLU A 259 20.18 6.35 -27.09
CA GLU A 259 20.68 7.51 -27.84
C GLU A 259 21.63 8.38 -27.01
N SER A 260 21.36 8.50 -25.71
CA SER A 260 22.18 9.32 -24.80
C SER A 260 23.20 8.53 -24.00
N ASP A 261 23.18 7.19 -24.10
CA ASP A 261 23.93 6.28 -23.23
C ASP A 261 23.74 6.60 -21.73
N ARG A 262 22.48 6.71 -21.31
CA ARG A 262 22.12 7.07 -19.93
C ARG A 262 21.02 6.18 -19.39
N HIS A 263 21.03 5.97 -18.09
CA HIS A 263 19.92 5.35 -17.41
C HIS A 263 19.06 6.39 -16.71
N MET A 264 17.79 6.06 -16.53
CA MET A 264 16.92 6.78 -15.64
C MET A 264 17.35 6.52 -14.20
N PHE A 265 17.30 7.54 -13.34
CA PHE A 265 17.53 7.40 -11.91
C PHE A 265 16.42 8.09 -11.12
N SER A 266 15.92 7.39 -10.11
CA SER A 266 15.30 8.01 -8.93
C SER A 266 16.38 8.77 -8.15
N ARG A 267 15.99 9.68 -7.26
CA ARG A 267 16.91 10.57 -6.51
C ARG A 267 18.21 9.85 -6.06
N SER A 268 19.32 10.58 -6.03
CA SER A 268 20.51 10.18 -5.28
C SER A 268 20.37 10.67 -3.84
N THR A 269 20.74 9.87 -2.85
CA THR A 269 20.65 10.18 -1.40
C THR A 269 21.25 11.54 -1.03
N PHE A 270 22.17 12.06 -1.85
CA PHE A 270 22.88 13.33 -1.65
C PHE A 270 22.38 14.51 -2.52
N SER A 271 21.33 14.33 -3.32
CA SER A 271 20.76 15.39 -4.19
C SER A 271 19.60 16.12 -3.51
N CYS A 272 19.55 17.45 -3.68
CA CYS A 272 18.45 18.33 -3.23
C CYS A 272 17.20 18.27 -4.14
N PHE A 273 17.34 17.72 -5.34
CA PHE A 273 16.27 17.59 -6.33
C PHE A 273 15.43 16.32 -6.11
N ARG A 274 14.10 16.44 -6.20
CA ARG A 274 13.12 15.34 -6.04
C ARG A 274 12.68 14.70 -7.37
N ASP A 275 13.11 15.27 -8.49
CA ASP A 275 12.81 14.84 -9.85
C ASP A 275 13.68 13.67 -10.34
N LEU A 276 13.12 12.87 -11.23
CA LEU A 276 13.82 11.80 -11.95
C LEU A 276 14.72 12.40 -13.02
N ARG A 277 15.92 11.81 -13.21
CA ARG A 277 16.92 12.31 -14.17
C ARG A 277 17.66 11.22 -14.91
N MET A 278 18.13 11.55 -16.11
CA MET A 278 18.98 10.70 -16.94
C MET A 278 20.47 10.91 -16.61
N LYS A 279 21.17 9.85 -16.20
CA LYS A 279 22.59 9.88 -15.81
C LYS A 279 23.37 8.74 -16.43
N LYS A 280 24.68 8.93 -16.65
CA LYS A 280 25.58 7.83 -17.02
C LYS A 280 25.73 6.87 -15.85
N GLY A 281 25.72 5.56 -16.14
CA GLY A 281 26.08 4.55 -15.15
C GLY A 281 27.56 4.65 -14.83
N HIS A 282 27.91 4.90 -13.56
CA HIS A 282 29.30 4.85 -13.11
C HIS A 282 29.50 3.58 -12.29
N TRP A 283 30.36 2.67 -12.72
CA TRP A 283 30.57 1.39 -12.04
C TRP A 283 31.23 1.53 -10.66
N TRP A 284 31.98 2.62 -10.42
CA TRP A 284 32.66 2.93 -9.14
C TRP A 284 31.82 3.76 -8.15
N ARG A 285 30.77 4.45 -8.61
CA ARG A 285 29.83 5.19 -7.75
C ARG A 285 28.50 4.46 -7.82
N GLY A 286 28.22 3.63 -6.81
CA GLY A 286 27.11 2.68 -6.78
C GLY A 286 25.83 3.16 -7.49
N THR A 287 25.17 2.23 -8.18
CA THR A 287 23.97 2.40 -9.01
C THR A 287 22.70 2.71 -8.21
N SER A 288 22.84 3.36 -7.06
CA SER A 288 21.74 3.75 -6.17
C SER A 288 20.76 4.67 -6.92
N GLY A 289 19.55 4.17 -7.14
CA GLY A 289 18.45 4.86 -7.84
C GLY A 289 18.14 4.32 -9.24
N LEU A 290 18.94 3.38 -9.76
CA LEU A 290 18.78 2.81 -11.10
C LEU A 290 17.60 1.84 -11.25
N GLN A 291 17.17 1.25 -10.13
CA GLN A 291 16.21 0.16 -10.12
C GLN A 291 14.94 0.53 -9.36
N TRP A 292 13.82 0.11 -9.92
CA TRP A 292 12.49 0.22 -9.33
C TRP A 292 11.85 -1.15 -9.19
N GLU A 293 11.01 -1.31 -8.19
CA GLU A 293 9.97 -2.33 -8.18
C GLU A 293 8.75 -1.80 -8.92
N TYR A 294 8.42 -2.41 -10.05
CA TYR A 294 7.16 -2.22 -10.75
C TYR A 294 6.12 -3.19 -10.18
N SER A 295 5.04 -2.69 -9.62
CA SER A 295 3.94 -3.53 -9.11
C SER A 295 2.98 -3.93 -10.23
N SER A 296 2.26 -5.04 -10.04
CA SER A 296 1.20 -5.46 -10.97
C SER A 296 0.02 -4.46 -11.07
N LEU A 297 -0.04 -3.47 -10.18
CA LEU A 297 -1.01 -2.35 -10.24
C LEU A 297 -0.44 -1.12 -10.98
N GLY A 298 0.72 -1.24 -11.63
CA GLY A 298 1.33 -0.19 -12.44
C GLY A 298 2.14 0.85 -11.69
N PHE A 299 2.47 0.64 -10.41
CA PHE A 299 3.24 1.61 -9.64
C PHE A 299 4.74 1.30 -9.70
N LEU A 300 5.56 2.33 -9.96
CA LEU A 300 7.01 2.24 -9.78
C LEU A 300 7.42 2.69 -8.39
N LYS A 301 8.21 1.86 -7.71
CA LYS A 301 8.71 2.10 -6.36
C LYS A 301 10.24 2.03 -6.34
N SER A 302 10.89 3.16 -6.06
CA SER A 302 12.35 3.26 -6.02
C SER A 302 12.94 2.39 -4.91
N MET A 303 13.83 1.49 -5.28
CA MET A 303 14.47 0.55 -4.35
C MET A 303 15.49 1.22 -3.43
N ASN A 304 16.04 2.36 -3.87
CA ASN A 304 17.13 3.05 -3.16
C ASN A 304 16.65 4.31 -2.43
N GLN A 305 15.51 4.88 -2.82
CA GLN A 305 14.95 6.07 -2.16
C GLN A 305 13.83 5.70 -1.22
N HIS A 306 14.15 4.91 -0.19
CA HIS A 306 13.20 4.66 0.88
C HIS A 306 11.87 4.10 0.39
N ARG A 307 11.86 3.40 -0.75
CA ARG A 307 10.64 2.81 -1.28
C ARG A 307 9.58 3.85 -1.69
N ARG A 308 10.01 5.01 -2.15
CA ARG A 308 9.14 6.05 -2.70
C ARG A 308 8.56 5.63 -4.05
N TYR A 309 7.33 6.03 -4.29
CA TYR A 309 6.66 5.86 -5.57
C TYR A 309 7.10 6.95 -6.56
N VAL A 310 6.84 6.72 -7.85
CA VAL A 310 6.93 7.77 -8.87
C VAL A 310 5.59 8.48 -8.99
N GLY A 311 5.58 9.80 -8.86
CA GLY A 311 4.43 10.68 -9.05
C GLY A 311 4.67 11.71 -10.14
N LEU A 312 3.64 12.52 -10.43
CA LEU A 312 3.70 13.60 -11.41
C LEU A 312 3.44 14.94 -10.69
N ARG A 313 4.34 15.91 -10.89
CA ARG A 313 4.16 17.27 -10.39
C ARG A 313 3.42 18.13 -11.41
N ASP A 314 2.85 19.25 -10.97
CA ASP A 314 2.04 20.16 -11.79
C ASP A 314 2.78 20.74 -13.01
N ASP A 315 4.12 20.77 -13.00
CA ASP A 315 4.96 21.17 -14.13
C ASP A 315 5.28 20.02 -15.10
N ASN A 316 4.54 18.93 -15.04
CA ASN A 316 4.71 17.72 -15.87
C ASN A 316 6.07 17.00 -15.69
N VAL A 317 6.74 17.20 -14.55
CA VAL A 317 7.98 16.49 -14.21
C VAL A 317 7.68 15.30 -13.30
N LEU A 318 8.32 14.15 -13.59
CA LEU A 318 8.24 12.98 -12.72
C LEU A 318 9.09 13.16 -11.47
N ILE A 319 8.50 12.87 -10.31
CA ILE A 319 9.13 13.06 -8.99
C ILE A 319 8.95 11.83 -8.10
N ASP A 320 9.82 11.69 -7.09
CA ASP A 320 9.63 10.70 -6.03
C ASP A 320 8.58 11.19 -5.01
N VAL A 321 7.55 10.38 -4.75
CA VAL A 321 6.48 10.64 -3.78
C VAL A 321 6.39 9.55 -2.70
N SER A 322 5.99 9.90 -1.48
CA SER A 322 6.03 8.96 -0.34
C SER A 322 4.82 8.01 -0.27
N ILE A 323 3.70 8.38 -0.90
CA ILE A 323 2.40 7.74 -0.68
C ILE A 323 1.79 7.27 -2.01
N ARG A 324 1.08 6.15 -1.97
CA ARG A 324 0.50 5.51 -3.15
C ARG A 324 -0.60 6.37 -3.80
N GLY A 325 -1.38 7.11 -3.01
CA GLY A 325 -2.51 7.87 -3.54
C GLY A 325 -2.16 9.02 -4.48
N VAL A 326 -0.91 9.50 -4.45
CA VAL A 326 -0.39 10.54 -5.37
C VAL A 326 0.62 9.98 -6.37
N ALA A 327 0.82 8.66 -6.38
CA ALA A 327 1.67 7.97 -7.33
C ALA A 327 0.99 7.90 -8.69
N ALA A 328 1.80 8.00 -9.75
CA ALA A 328 1.34 7.77 -11.10
C ALA A 328 1.39 6.28 -11.43
N ARG A 329 0.37 5.80 -12.15
CA ARG A 329 0.40 4.50 -12.81
C ARG A 329 1.12 4.62 -14.14
N ILE A 330 1.97 3.64 -14.42
CA ILE A 330 2.81 3.58 -15.60
C ILE A 330 2.51 2.28 -16.34
N GLU A 331 2.36 2.38 -17.65
CA GLU A 331 2.19 1.25 -18.56
C GLU A 331 3.37 1.20 -19.52
N PHE A 332 3.76 -0.01 -19.94
CA PHE A 332 4.84 -0.21 -20.89
C PHE A 332 4.25 -0.53 -22.26
N ILE A 333 4.56 0.32 -23.24
CA ILE A 333 4.07 0.20 -24.62
C ILE A 333 5.26 -0.15 -25.51
N PRO A 334 5.34 -1.34 -26.12
CA PRO A 334 6.42 -1.71 -27.04
C PRO A 334 6.55 -0.70 -28.19
N CYS A 335 7.78 -0.45 -28.65
CA CYS A 335 8.00 0.42 -29.81
C CYS A 335 7.67 -0.28 -31.13
N ASP A 336 7.93 -1.59 -31.20
CA ASP A 336 7.84 -2.38 -32.43
C ASP A 336 6.49 -3.08 -32.62
N SER A 337 5.52 -2.85 -31.73
CA SER A 337 4.17 -3.35 -31.95
C SER A 337 3.53 -2.59 -33.11
N ALA A 338 3.08 -3.30 -34.15
CA ALA A 338 2.20 -2.71 -35.16
C ALA A 338 1.05 -1.99 -34.44
N ASP A 339 0.81 -0.72 -34.77
CA ASP A 339 -0.13 0.14 -34.05
C ASP A 339 -1.47 -0.59 -33.85
N GLY A 340 -1.80 -0.91 -32.59
CA GLY A 340 -3.05 -1.57 -32.19
C GLY A 340 -2.98 -3.06 -31.80
N GLU A 341 -1.88 -3.77 -32.07
CA GLU A 341 -1.79 -5.22 -31.80
C GLU A 341 -1.39 -5.54 -30.35
N TYR A 342 -0.52 -4.74 -29.75
CA TYR A 342 -0.15 -4.92 -28.34
C TYR A 342 -1.13 -4.21 -27.41
N GLN A 343 -1.84 -5.00 -26.61
CA GLN A 343 -2.63 -4.52 -25.48
C GLN A 343 -1.78 -4.63 -24.20
N PRO A 344 -1.48 -3.51 -23.52
CA PRO A 344 -0.82 -3.54 -22.23
C PRO A 344 -1.58 -4.44 -21.26
N PRO A 345 -0.89 -5.13 -20.35
CA PRO A 345 -1.57 -5.92 -19.35
C PRO A 345 -2.51 -5.03 -18.55
N ASP A 346 -3.73 -5.50 -18.35
CA ASP A 346 -4.75 -4.80 -17.60
C ASP A 346 -4.38 -4.75 -16.11
N ILE A 347 -3.69 -3.67 -15.72
CA ILE A 347 -3.24 -3.41 -14.34
C ILE A 347 -4.40 -3.15 -13.37
N GLU A 348 -5.62 -2.92 -13.89
CA GLU A 348 -6.83 -2.74 -13.08
C GLU A 348 -7.63 -4.03 -12.92
N ARG A 349 -7.27 -5.10 -13.64
CA ARG A 349 -8.00 -6.37 -13.63
C ARG A 349 -8.23 -6.90 -12.24
N VAL A 350 -7.18 -6.89 -11.40
CA VAL A 350 -7.23 -7.40 -10.03
C VAL A 350 -8.25 -6.59 -9.21
N THR A 351 -8.14 -5.26 -9.24
CA THR A 351 -9.03 -4.35 -8.51
C THR A 351 -10.48 -4.44 -9.00
N ARG A 352 -10.72 -4.67 -10.30
CA ARG A 352 -12.07 -4.84 -10.86
C ARG A 352 -12.70 -6.19 -10.52
N THR A 353 -11.88 -7.24 -10.45
CA THR A 353 -12.36 -8.60 -10.15
C THR A 353 -12.68 -8.74 -8.65
N PHE A 354 -11.92 -8.05 -7.81
CA PHE A 354 -12.08 -8.11 -6.36
C PHE A 354 -12.80 -6.87 -5.82
N ASP A 355 -14.11 -6.97 -5.65
CA ASP A 355 -14.92 -5.94 -4.99
C ASP A 355 -15.20 -6.26 -3.52
N HIS A 356 -14.35 -5.72 -2.64
CA HIS A 356 -14.56 -5.81 -1.20
C HIS A 356 -15.63 -4.84 -0.67
N LYS A 357 -16.04 -3.84 -1.46
CA LYS A 357 -16.96 -2.77 -1.02
C LYS A 357 -18.40 -3.22 -0.88
N SER A 358 -18.75 -4.39 -1.42
CA SER A 358 -20.03 -5.06 -1.14
C SER A 358 -20.32 -5.20 0.36
N ILE A 359 -19.27 -5.18 1.20
CA ILE A 359 -19.37 -5.15 2.65
C ILE A 359 -19.13 -3.71 3.13
N SER A 360 -20.22 -2.96 3.31
CA SER A 360 -20.17 -1.58 3.78
C SER A 360 -20.10 -1.49 5.31
N ASN A 361 -20.88 -2.32 6.02
CA ASN A 361 -20.94 -2.40 7.47
C ASN A 361 -21.17 -3.86 7.89
N MET A 362 -20.19 -4.50 8.51
CA MET A 362 -20.50 -5.61 9.42
C MET A 362 -20.55 -5.04 10.84
N GLU A 363 -21.73 -4.55 11.22
CA GLU A 363 -22.03 -4.28 12.61
C GLU A 363 -21.97 -5.61 13.37
N SER A 364 -21.03 -5.72 14.31
CA SER A 364 -21.04 -6.84 15.24
C SER A 364 -22.37 -6.86 15.98
N ARG A 365 -22.85 -8.04 16.37
CA ARG A 365 -24.08 -8.18 17.18
C ARG A 365 -24.04 -7.26 18.42
N SER A 366 -22.86 -7.07 19.01
CA SER A 366 -22.65 -6.15 20.11
C SER A 366 -22.76 -4.65 19.77
N MET A 367 -22.45 -4.22 18.54
CA MET A 367 -22.73 -2.86 18.06
C MET A 367 -24.24 -2.63 17.97
N ARG A 368 -24.97 -3.59 17.38
CA ARG A 368 -26.44 -3.56 17.32
C ARG A 368 -27.04 -3.49 18.72
N ASP A 369 -26.57 -4.35 19.62
CA ASP A 369 -27.02 -4.35 21.01
C ASP A 369 -26.65 -3.04 21.75
N PHE A 370 -25.52 -2.40 21.41
CA PHE A 370 -25.10 -1.11 21.99
C PHE A 370 -25.92 0.06 21.44
N GLU A 371 -26.14 0.13 20.14
CA GLU A 371 -26.98 1.13 19.49
C GLU A 371 -28.43 1.01 19.95
N GLU A 372 -28.92 -0.22 20.11
CA GLU A 372 -30.24 -0.48 20.71
C GLU A 372 -30.29 0.03 22.16
N ARG A 373 -29.25 -0.22 22.98
CA ARG A 373 -29.15 0.36 24.33
C ARG A 373 -29.07 1.89 24.34
N GLN A 374 -28.32 2.50 23.42
CA GLN A 374 -28.26 3.96 23.29
C GLN A 374 -29.60 4.55 22.86
N ASN A 375 -30.29 3.91 21.91
CA ASN A 375 -31.60 4.33 21.43
C ASN A 375 -32.66 4.21 22.53
N ILE A 376 -32.65 3.11 23.29
CA ILE A 376 -33.49 2.95 24.47
C ILE A 376 -33.18 4.05 25.50
N SER A 377 -31.91 4.27 25.83
CA SER A 377 -31.52 5.31 26.78
C SER A 377 -31.96 6.71 26.32
N ARG A 378 -31.78 7.06 25.05
CA ARG A 378 -32.25 8.35 24.48
C ARG A 378 -33.76 8.50 24.52
N GLN A 379 -34.52 7.42 24.36
CA GLN A 379 -35.99 7.43 24.50
C GLN A 379 -36.41 7.58 25.97
N THR A 380 -35.70 6.96 26.91
CA THR A 380 -36.02 7.04 28.35
C THR A 380 -35.74 8.41 28.95
N TYR A 381 -34.78 9.17 28.40
CA TYR A 381 -34.44 10.53 28.87
C TYR A 381 -35.13 11.66 28.06
N ALA A 382 -35.98 11.32 27.10
CA ALA A 382 -36.77 12.27 26.31
C ALA A 382 -38.22 12.44 26.81
N VAL A 383 -38.52 11.93 28.01
CA VAL A 383 -39.83 12.04 28.69
C VAL A 383 -39.73 13.00 29.86
#